data_AF-W6LFL0-F1
#
_entry.id   AF-W6LFL0-F1
#
_cell.length_a   1.000
_cell.length_b   1.000
_cell.length_c   1.000
_cell.angle_alpha   90.00
_cell.angle_beta   90.00
_cell.angle_gamma   90.00
#
_symmetry.space_group_name_H-M   'P 1'
#
loop_
_entity.id
_entity.type
_entity.pdbx_description
1 polymer ?
#
loop_
_entity_poly.entity_id
_entity_poly.type
_entity_poly.pdbx_seq_one_letter_code
_entity_poly.pdbx_strand_id
1 'polypeptide(L)'
;MQTLFAARQNFLSKGYAILHNIIPPKVVEKLRDETLAATRARPAVFKEVPSLENIFQVHSQRSSIVVDSQLKLQLKKRNFVLQYYKQAMKNKREMKKIAQKYSKSQDMTLLSGDELWELSKLIAQEAARPSSSKHCTSTIENDPQMLAAIDEYRANAWMTNPALGKILQSDVNLKASLARLSEFVGAVENPVIFGDTPLLREAFGNPIGYHITAPSIGVRTNSRDTLNAVTLVLFTFSPSSSKLPLFVMENSHRCIVNQYIHDVTPCHLFSPFSPAESHVAYQLKQFSLNSNVIGKIVDDMDAIRAGSVMVVDPHLLFGFGPNLSWEGEVVYKLNIVNKEAVPYLEAPSWIHGWRSFPQDINFNSPIVFPPLYQ
;
A
#
# COMPACT_ATOMS: atom_id res chain seq x y z
N MET A 1 -16.38 23.28 7.68
CA MET A 1 -15.05 23.56 8.27
C MET A 1 -14.95 23.03 9.71
N GLN A 2 -15.91 23.32 10.60
CA GLN A 2 -15.93 22.78 11.97
C GLN A 2 -15.88 21.24 12.06
N THR A 3 -16.58 20.53 11.16
CA THR A 3 -16.59 19.06 11.09
C THR A 3 -15.23 18.46 10.71
N LEU A 4 -14.48 19.10 9.81
CA LEU A 4 -13.14 18.66 9.41
C LEU A 4 -12.11 18.90 10.52
N PHE A 5 -12.25 19.99 11.27
CA PHE A 5 -11.39 20.27 12.41
C PHE A 5 -11.58 19.26 13.54
N ALA A 6 -12.84 18.95 13.90
CA ALA A 6 -13.15 17.89 14.86
C ALA A 6 -12.64 16.53 14.38
N ALA A 7 -12.81 16.21 13.09
CA ALA A 7 -12.25 14.99 12.50
C ALA A 7 -10.71 14.96 12.60
N ARG A 8 -10.01 16.07 12.35
CA ARG A 8 -8.56 16.15 12.52
C ARG A 8 -8.14 15.93 13.98
N GLN A 9 -8.87 16.49 14.95
CA GLN A 9 -8.60 16.25 16.37
C GLN A 9 -8.80 14.78 16.76
N ASN A 10 -9.87 14.14 16.27
CA ASN A 10 -10.09 12.70 16.45
C ASN A 10 -8.97 11.87 15.82
N PHE A 11 -8.56 12.22 14.61
CA PHE A 11 -7.46 11.57 13.90
C PHE A 11 -6.15 11.67 14.70
N LEU A 12 -5.78 12.84 15.19
CA LEU A 12 -4.54 13.03 15.98
C LEU A 12 -4.59 12.39 17.38
N SER A 13 -5.77 12.30 17.97
CA SER A 13 -5.95 11.69 19.29
C SER A 13 -6.00 10.16 19.21
N LYS A 14 -6.87 9.61 18.36
CA LYS A 14 -7.18 8.17 18.28
C LYS A 14 -6.39 7.43 17.20
N GLY A 15 -5.90 8.13 16.19
CA GLY A 15 -5.27 7.59 14.97
C GLY A 15 -6.27 7.38 13.83
N TYR A 16 -7.55 7.71 14.01
CA TYR A 16 -8.56 7.67 12.96
C TYR A 16 -9.67 8.69 13.18
N ALA A 17 -10.40 8.99 12.12
CA ALA A 17 -11.65 9.75 12.19
C ALA A 17 -12.65 9.22 11.16
N ILE A 18 -13.92 9.16 11.53
CA ILE A 18 -15.00 8.73 10.65
C ILE A 18 -15.83 9.94 10.29
N LEU A 19 -16.07 10.12 9.00
CA LEU A 19 -16.97 11.13 8.48
C LEU A 19 -18.09 10.45 7.70
N HIS A 20 -19.31 10.85 8.00
CA HIS A 20 -20.52 10.27 7.44
C HIS A 20 -20.97 11.05 6.19
N ASN A 21 -21.68 10.37 5.28
CA ASN A 21 -22.28 10.97 4.09
C ASN A 21 -21.30 11.76 3.21
N ILE A 22 -20.06 11.27 3.09
CA ILE A 22 -19.02 11.92 2.29
C ILE A 22 -19.18 11.60 0.81
N ILE A 23 -19.46 10.33 0.49
CA ILE A 23 -19.56 9.87 -0.89
C ILE A 23 -21.05 9.80 -1.29
N PRO A 24 -21.45 10.39 -2.43
CA PRO A 24 -22.84 10.34 -2.88
C PRO A 24 -23.33 8.90 -3.11
N PRO A 25 -24.58 8.54 -2.74
CA PRO A 25 -25.09 7.17 -2.83
C PRO A 25 -24.91 6.52 -4.21
N LYS A 26 -25.17 7.25 -5.30
CA LYS A 26 -24.99 6.77 -6.68
C LYS A 26 -23.54 6.38 -7.00
N VAL A 27 -22.56 7.08 -6.40
CA VAL A 27 -21.14 6.77 -6.56
C VAL A 27 -20.78 5.56 -5.72
N VAL A 28 -21.34 5.45 -4.51
CA VAL A 28 -21.14 4.31 -3.61
C VAL A 28 -21.65 3.02 -4.22
N GLU A 29 -22.84 3.01 -4.81
CA GLU A 29 -23.42 1.84 -5.49
C GLU A 29 -22.52 1.36 -6.63
N LYS A 30 -22.13 2.26 -7.54
CA LYS A 30 -21.19 1.93 -8.62
C LYS A 30 -19.85 1.44 -8.10
N LEU A 31 -19.31 2.12 -7.07
CA LEU A 31 -18.06 1.72 -6.45
C LEU A 31 -18.17 0.32 -5.85
N ARG A 32 -19.27 0.00 -5.17
CA ARG A 32 -19.55 -1.33 -4.61
C ARG A 32 -19.52 -2.39 -5.71
N ASP A 33 -20.35 -2.22 -6.74
CA ASP A 33 -20.53 -3.21 -7.79
C ASP A 33 -19.23 -3.47 -8.57
N GLU A 34 -18.54 -2.40 -8.96
CA GLU A 34 -17.28 -2.52 -9.71
C GLU A 34 -16.15 -3.07 -8.84
N THR A 35 -16.13 -2.74 -7.55
CA THR A 35 -15.15 -3.31 -6.62
C THR A 35 -15.40 -4.81 -6.39
N LEU A 36 -16.66 -5.22 -6.23
CA LEU A 36 -17.04 -6.63 -6.13
C LEU A 36 -16.65 -7.39 -7.40
N ALA A 37 -16.97 -6.84 -8.57
CA ALA A 37 -16.61 -7.42 -9.86
C ALA A 37 -15.09 -7.54 -10.02
N ALA A 38 -14.34 -6.46 -9.75
CA ALA A 38 -12.88 -6.46 -9.83
C ALA A 38 -12.23 -7.48 -8.89
N THR A 39 -12.76 -7.62 -7.67
CA THR A 39 -12.20 -8.55 -6.68
C THR A 39 -12.53 -10.00 -7.03
N ARG A 40 -13.75 -10.28 -7.52
CA ARG A 40 -14.18 -11.63 -7.93
C ARG A 40 -13.56 -12.11 -9.23
N ALA A 41 -13.20 -11.19 -10.12
CA ALA A 41 -12.53 -11.51 -11.39
C ALA A 41 -11.09 -11.99 -11.20
N ARG A 42 -10.47 -11.73 -10.04
CA ARG A 42 -9.11 -12.22 -9.75
C ARG A 42 -9.12 -13.76 -9.59
N PRO A 43 -8.11 -14.48 -10.13
CA PRO A 43 -8.02 -15.94 -10.12
C PRO A 43 -8.41 -16.62 -8.80
N ALA A 44 -9.12 -17.74 -8.84
CA ALA A 44 -9.58 -18.46 -7.64
C ALA A 44 -8.45 -18.94 -6.69
N VAL A 45 -7.18 -18.92 -7.11
CA VAL A 45 -6.00 -19.11 -6.25
C VAL A 45 -5.88 -17.98 -5.20
N PHE A 46 -6.63 -16.89 -5.36
CA PHE A 46 -6.82 -15.82 -4.39
C PHE A 46 -7.98 -16.09 -3.39
N LYS A 47 -8.77 -17.17 -3.57
CA LYS A 47 -9.81 -17.70 -2.65
C LYS A 47 -9.23 -18.69 -1.63
N GLU A 48 -8.02 -18.48 -1.14
CA GLU A 48 -7.44 -19.31 -0.05
C GLU A 48 -8.08 -19.01 1.32
N VAL A 49 -9.40 -19.04 1.36
CA VAL A 49 -10.16 -19.43 2.53
C VAL A 49 -11.15 -20.48 2.04
N PRO A 50 -11.13 -21.71 2.58
CA PRO A 50 -12.02 -22.76 2.13
C PRO A 50 -13.48 -22.34 2.34
N SER A 51 -14.27 -22.23 1.27
CA SER A 51 -15.72 -22.24 1.38
C SER A 51 -16.17 -23.64 1.84
N LEU A 52 -17.35 -23.77 2.46
CA LEU A 52 -17.92 -25.08 2.80
C LEU A 52 -17.92 -26.02 1.59
N GLU A 53 -18.25 -25.50 0.41
CA GLU A 53 -18.20 -26.23 -0.87
C GLU A 53 -16.78 -26.76 -1.21
N ASN A 54 -15.74 -25.96 -0.97
CA ASN A 54 -14.34 -26.38 -1.18
C ASN A 54 -13.93 -27.47 -0.18
N ILE A 55 -14.40 -27.41 1.07
CA ILE A 55 -14.11 -28.45 2.09
C ILE A 55 -14.68 -29.80 1.65
N PHE A 56 -15.88 -29.81 1.07
CA PHE A 56 -16.52 -31.04 0.59
C PHE A 56 -15.93 -31.57 -0.73
N GLN A 57 -15.35 -30.72 -1.58
CA GLN A 57 -14.72 -31.15 -2.84
C GLN A 57 -13.27 -31.63 -2.69
N VAL A 58 -12.53 -31.15 -1.69
CA VAL A 58 -11.09 -31.44 -1.47
C VAL A 58 -10.80 -32.91 -1.12
N HIS A 59 -11.81 -33.74 -0.83
CA HIS A 59 -11.62 -35.19 -0.65
C HIS A 59 -11.35 -35.97 -1.94
N SER A 60 -11.38 -35.33 -3.12
CA SER A 60 -11.28 -36.06 -4.39
C SER A 60 -9.99 -35.85 -5.21
N GLN A 61 -9.20 -34.79 -5.04
CA GLN A 61 -8.00 -34.59 -5.87
C GLN A 61 -6.88 -33.83 -5.14
N ARG A 62 -5.88 -34.55 -4.62
CA ARG A 62 -4.55 -33.98 -4.33
C ARG A 62 -3.70 -34.07 -5.60
N SER A 63 -3.39 -32.93 -6.22
CA SER A 63 -2.32 -32.83 -7.22
C SER A 63 -1.25 -31.83 -6.78
N SER A 64 -0.02 -32.16 -7.17
CA SER A 64 1.30 -31.72 -6.70
C SER A 64 1.71 -30.27 -7.03
N ILE A 65 0.78 -29.32 -7.10
CA ILE A 65 1.02 -27.97 -7.66
C ILE A 65 1.81 -27.03 -6.72
N VAL A 66 1.73 -27.23 -5.40
CA VAL A 66 2.31 -26.31 -4.40
C VAL A 66 3.84 -26.32 -4.36
N VAL A 67 4.47 -27.45 -4.72
CA VAL A 67 5.94 -27.57 -4.73
C VAL A 67 6.56 -26.81 -5.91
N ASP A 68 5.87 -26.77 -7.06
CA ASP A 68 6.39 -26.19 -8.29
C ASP A 68 6.33 -24.64 -8.28
N SER A 69 5.34 -24.05 -7.60
CA SER A 69 5.21 -22.59 -7.47
C SER A 69 6.25 -21.99 -6.51
N GLN A 70 6.52 -22.65 -5.37
CA GLN A 70 7.58 -22.23 -4.45
C GLN A 70 8.97 -22.39 -5.06
N LEU A 71 9.20 -23.46 -5.82
CA LEU A 71 10.45 -23.69 -6.54
C LEU A 71 10.66 -22.62 -7.63
N LYS A 72 9.62 -22.29 -8.41
CA LYS A 72 9.63 -21.20 -9.39
C LYS A 72 9.89 -19.84 -8.75
N LEU A 73 9.32 -19.57 -7.57
CA LEU A 73 9.57 -18.33 -6.82
C LEU A 73 11.03 -18.25 -6.34
N GLN A 74 11.59 -19.34 -5.81
CA GLN A 74 13.00 -19.39 -5.40
C GLN A 74 13.96 -19.25 -6.58
N LEU A 75 13.64 -19.85 -7.73
CA LEU A 75 14.41 -19.70 -8.97
C LEU A 75 14.34 -18.26 -9.52
N LYS A 76 13.17 -17.62 -9.46
CA LYS A 76 13.01 -16.20 -9.82
C LYS A 76 13.83 -15.30 -8.89
N LYS A 77 13.76 -15.50 -7.57
CA LYS A 77 14.57 -14.75 -6.58
C LYS A 77 16.07 -14.94 -6.79
N ARG A 78 16.52 -16.18 -7.05
CA ARG A 78 17.93 -16.47 -7.35
C ARG A 78 18.40 -15.80 -8.65
N ASN A 79 17.59 -15.84 -9.71
CA ASN A 79 17.91 -15.18 -10.97
C ASN A 79 17.95 -13.66 -10.84
N PHE A 80 17.04 -13.09 -10.05
CA PHE A 80 17.05 -11.66 -9.72
C PHE A 80 18.32 -11.25 -8.97
N VAL A 81 18.72 -11.98 -7.92
CA VAL A 81 19.97 -11.71 -7.18
C VAL A 81 21.20 -11.83 -8.09
N LEU A 82 21.22 -12.81 -8.99
CA LEU A 82 22.31 -12.98 -9.97
C LEU A 82 22.35 -11.84 -10.99
N GLN A 83 21.21 -11.38 -11.48
CA GLN A 83 21.13 -10.22 -12.38
C GLN A 83 21.52 -8.93 -11.67
N TYR A 84 21.07 -8.73 -10.42
CA TYR A 84 21.49 -7.62 -9.57
C TYR A 84 22.99 -7.61 -9.34
N TYR A 85 23.60 -8.76 -9.02
CA TYR A 85 25.04 -8.87 -8.84
C TYR A 85 25.80 -8.58 -10.15
N LYS A 86 25.32 -9.09 -11.29
CA LYS A 86 25.90 -8.78 -12.61
C LYS A 86 25.79 -7.30 -12.95
N GLN A 87 24.65 -6.67 -12.67
CA GLN A 87 24.42 -5.25 -12.92
C GLN A 87 25.24 -4.38 -11.97
N ALA A 88 25.33 -4.72 -10.68
CA ALA A 88 26.19 -4.04 -9.71
C ALA A 88 27.67 -4.15 -10.10
N MET A 89 28.11 -5.32 -10.59
CA MET A 89 29.47 -5.51 -11.11
C MET A 89 29.71 -4.74 -12.41
N LYS A 90 28.71 -4.62 -13.29
CA LYS A 90 28.79 -3.80 -14.50
C LYS A 90 28.85 -2.31 -14.15
N ASN A 91 27.98 -1.84 -13.26
CA ASN A 91 27.97 -0.47 -12.75
C ASN A 91 29.28 -0.15 -12.01
N LYS A 92 29.83 -1.08 -11.22
CA LYS A 92 31.16 -0.92 -10.60
C LYS A 92 32.26 -0.78 -11.63
N ARG A 93 32.21 -1.53 -12.73
CA ARG A 93 33.16 -1.41 -13.85
C ARG A 93 32.97 -0.11 -14.63
N GLU A 94 31.74 0.33 -14.83
CA GLU A 94 31.43 1.60 -15.50
C GLU A 94 31.85 2.80 -14.64
N MET A 95 31.52 2.80 -13.34
CA MET A 95 31.98 3.79 -12.37
C MET A 95 33.50 3.81 -12.24
N LYS A 96 34.17 2.64 -12.30
CA LYS A 96 35.63 2.55 -12.36
C LYS A 96 36.19 3.16 -13.65
N LYS A 97 35.56 2.90 -14.81
CA LYS A 97 35.95 3.50 -16.10
C LYS A 97 35.72 5.00 -16.15
N ILE A 98 34.64 5.48 -15.54
CA ILE A 98 34.29 6.89 -15.37
C ILE A 98 35.36 7.54 -14.48
N ALA A 99 35.61 7.00 -13.28
CA ALA A 99 36.68 7.47 -12.40
C ALA A 99 38.06 7.47 -13.07
N GLN A 100 38.41 6.44 -13.85
CA GLN A 100 39.65 6.36 -14.62
C GLN A 100 39.73 7.37 -15.78
N LYS A 101 38.61 7.66 -16.45
CA LYS A 101 38.53 8.72 -17.47
C LYS A 101 38.76 10.10 -16.86
N TYR A 102 38.26 10.32 -15.64
CA TYR A 102 38.37 11.60 -14.96
C TYR A 102 39.70 11.78 -14.22
N SER A 103 40.33 10.70 -13.75
CA SER A 103 41.67 10.76 -13.13
C SER A 103 42.82 10.90 -14.15
N LYS A 104 42.54 11.13 -15.44
CA LYS A 104 43.54 11.20 -16.53
C LYS A 104 44.59 10.09 -16.47
N SER A 105 44.20 8.87 -16.06
CA SER A 105 45.09 7.71 -15.89
C SER A 105 46.10 7.80 -14.71
N GLN A 106 45.86 8.64 -13.71
CA GLN A 106 46.57 8.57 -12.42
C GLN A 106 45.96 7.52 -11.50
N ASP A 107 46.84 6.88 -10.72
CA ASP A 107 46.48 5.86 -9.75
C ASP A 107 45.68 6.49 -8.59
N MET A 108 44.51 5.93 -8.28
CA MET A 108 43.54 6.50 -7.33
C MET A 108 44.09 6.54 -5.88
N THR A 109 45.17 5.80 -5.61
CA THR A 109 45.89 5.78 -4.33
C THR A 109 46.79 6.99 -4.11
N LEU A 110 46.96 7.85 -5.13
CA LEU A 110 47.82 9.05 -5.08
C LEU A 110 47.04 10.37 -4.99
N LEU A 111 45.70 10.32 -4.91
CA LEU A 111 44.86 11.51 -4.78
C LEU A 111 44.95 12.08 -3.36
N SER A 112 45.06 13.40 -3.26
CA SER A 112 45.02 14.12 -1.99
C SER A 112 43.60 14.12 -1.38
N GLY A 113 43.49 14.38 -0.08
CA GLY A 113 42.20 14.37 0.63
C GLY A 113 41.16 15.34 0.06
N ASP A 114 41.61 16.51 -0.43
CA ASP A 114 40.73 17.52 -1.04
C ASP A 114 40.23 17.11 -2.43
N GLU A 115 41.07 16.40 -3.20
CA GLU A 115 40.69 15.86 -4.52
C GLU A 115 39.69 14.70 -4.38
N LEU A 116 39.85 13.85 -3.35
CA LEU A 116 38.88 12.82 -3.01
C LEU A 116 37.54 13.42 -2.57
N TRP A 117 37.57 14.53 -1.83
CA TRP A 117 36.36 15.23 -1.42
C TRP A 117 35.61 15.84 -2.62
N GLU A 118 36.29 16.54 -3.53
CA GLU A 118 35.67 17.10 -4.74
C GLU A 118 35.18 16.01 -5.70
N LEU A 119 35.90 14.90 -5.82
CA LEU A 119 35.44 13.74 -6.59
C LEU A 119 34.16 13.12 -5.98
N SER A 120 34.08 13.05 -4.64
CA SER A 120 32.87 12.58 -3.95
C SER A 120 31.68 13.52 -4.16
N LYS A 121 31.93 14.83 -4.18
CA LYS A 121 30.93 15.88 -4.41
C LYS A 121 30.38 15.80 -5.83
N LEU A 122 31.26 15.59 -6.82
CA LEU A 122 30.88 15.46 -8.23
C LEU A 122 30.13 14.14 -8.49
N ILE A 123 30.53 13.04 -7.86
CA ILE A 123 29.77 11.77 -7.93
C ILE A 123 28.41 11.91 -7.26
N ALA A 124 28.33 12.60 -6.12
CA ALA A 124 27.07 12.88 -5.45
C ALA A 124 26.16 13.79 -6.29
N GLN A 125 26.72 14.78 -7.00
CA GLN A 125 25.97 15.65 -7.92
C GLN A 125 25.50 14.89 -9.17
N GLU A 126 26.30 13.96 -9.69
CA GLU A 126 25.90 13.13 -10.84
C GLU A 126 24.86 12.06 -10.45
N ALA A 127 24.92 11.56 -9.21
CA ALA A 127 23.88 10.69 -8.64
C ALA A 127 22.59 11.46 -8.27
N ALA A 128 22.71 12.74 -7.95
CA ALA A 128 21.60 13.65 -7.66
C ALA A 128 21.04 14.34 -8.92
N ARG A 129 21.66 14.19 -10.10
CA ARG A 129 21.08 14.67 -11.36
C ARG A 129 19.75 13.94 -11.56
N PRO A 130 18.61 14.65 -11.54
CA PRO A 130 17.33 14.03 -11.84
C PRO A 130 17.44 13.46 -13.24
N SER A 131 17.40 12.13 -13.35
CA SER A 131 17.31 11.45 -14.63
C SER A 131 16.17 12.12 -15.40
N SER A 132 16.50 12.76 -16.52
CA SER A 132 15.59 13.51 -17.37
C SER A 132 14.21 12.84 -17.40
N SER A 133 13.25 13.43 -16.69
CA SER A 133 11.79 13.30 -16.86
C SER A 133 11.30 12.11 -17.71
N LYS A 134 11.67 10.87 -17.37
CA LYS A 134 10.99 9.70 -17.89
C LYS A 134 9.65 9.69 -17.18
N HIS A 135 8.66 10.29 -17.84
CA HIS A 135 7.28 10.19 -17.44
C HIS A 135 7.02 8.68 -17.30
N CYS A 136 6.61 8.24 -16.11
CA CYS A 136 6.30 6.85 -15.89
C CYS A 136 5.00 6.54 -16.65
N THR A 137 5.11 6.22 -17.95
CA THR A 137 4.01 5.90 -18.87
C THR A 137 3.59 4.44 -18.80
N SER A 138 4.07 3.71 -17.79
CA SER A 138 3.73 2.31 -17.59
C SER A 138 2.25 2.14 -17.30
N THR A 139 1.67 1.14 -17.94
CA THR A 139 0.31 0.65 -17.75
C THR A 139 0.37 -0.86 -17.63
N ILE A 140 -0.70 -1.49 -17.13
CA ILE A 140 -0.78 -2.95 -17.06
C ILE A 140 -0.68 -3.63 -18.44
N GLU A 141 -0.98 -2.90 -19.52
CA GLU A 141 -0.93 -3.41 -20.89
C GLU A 141 0.49 -3.38 -21.47
N ASN A 142 1.31 -2.38 -21.10
CA ASN A 142 2.64 -2.16 -21.66
C ASN A 142 3.79 -2.56 -20.71
N ASP A 143 3.49 -2.82 -19.44
CA ASP A 143 4.45 -3.20 -18.40
C ASP A 143 4.01 -4.48 -17.67
N PRO A 144 4.45 -5.67 -18.14
CA PRO A 144 4.12 -6.94 -17.50
C PRO A 144 4.62 -7.06 -16.05
N GLN A 145 5.65 -6.31 -15.68
CA GLN A 145 6.17 -6.31 -14.31
C GLN A 145 5.22 -5.55 -13.38
N MET A 146 4.55 -4.51 -13.87
CA MET A 146 3.48 -3.83 -13.14
C MET A 146 2.35 -4.80 -12.83
N LEU A 147 1.83 -5.51 -13.84
CA LEU A 147 0.75 -6.49 -13.64
C LEU A 147 1.16 -7.60 -12.67
N ALA A 148 2.37 -8.14 -12.82
CA ALA A 148 2.88 -9.16 -11.90
C ALA A 148 2.97 -8.67 -10.44
N ALA A 149 3.37 -7.41 -10.22
CA ALA A 149 3.40 -6.81 -8.89
C ALA A 149 1.99 -6.57 -8.34
N ILE A 150 1.05 -6.12 -9.17
CA ILE A 150 -0.37 -5.95 -8.80
C ILE A 150 -0.95 -7.27 -8.33
N ASP A 151 -0.67 -8.36 -9.05
CA ASP A 151 -1.15 -9.70 -8.71
C ASP A 151 -0.47 -10.27 -7.46
N GLU A 152 0.85 -10.14 -7.34
CA GLU A 152 1.62 -10.63 -6.18
C GLU A 152 1.19 -9.93 -4.88
N TYR A 153 1.02 -8.61 -4.92
CA TYR A 153 0.70 -7.80 -3.74
C TYR A 153 -0.80 -7.57 -3.55
N ARG A 154 -1.64 -8.09 -4.46
CA ARG A 154 -3.11 -7.95 -4.47
C ARG A 154 -3.57 -6.49 -4.39
N ALA A 155 -2.78 -5.54 -4.87
CA ALA A 155 -3.08 -4.12 -4.86
C ALA A 155 -3.74 -3.67 -6.17
N ASN A 156 -4.13 -2.39 -6.29
CA ASN A 156 -4.47 -1.74 -7.56
C ASN A 156 -5.55 -2.43 -8.39
N ALA A 157 -6.67 -2.82 -7.77
CA ALA A 157 -7.80 -3.43 -8.49
C ALA A 157 -8.37 -2.50 -9.55
N TRP A 158 -8.29 -1.18 -9.35
CA TRP A 158 -8.72 -0.19 -10.33
C TRP A 158 -7.90 -0.24 -11.63
N MET A 159 -6.63 -0.64 -11.59
CA MET A 159 -5.80 -0.74 -12.79
C MET A 159 -6.20 -1.94 -13.65
N THR A 160 -6.75 -2.99 -13.04
CA THR A 160 -7.20 -4.22 -13.70
C THR A 160 -8.69 -4.24 -14.05
N ASN A 161 -9.48 -3.28 -13.55
CA ASN A 161 -10.89 -3.10 -13.89
C ASN A 161 -11.12 -1.69 -14.46
N PRO A 162 -11.37 -1.53 -15.78
CA PRO A 162 -11.54 -0.22 -16.41
C PRO A 162 -12.68 0.62 -15.86
N ALA A 163 -13.78 0.00 -15.41
CA ALA A 163 -14.92 0.72 -14.85
C ALA A 163 -14.59 1.31 -13.47
N LEU A 164 -13.91 0.54 -12.61
CA LEU A 164 -13.39 1.03 -11.34
C LEU A 164 -12.33 2.13 -11.55
N GLY A 165 -11.42 1.95 -12.51
CA GLY A 165 -10.44 2.97 -12.91
C GLY A 165 -11.11 4.27 -13.34
N LYS A 166 -12.17 4.20 -14.15
CA LYS A 166 -12.94 5.36 -14.59
C LYS A 166 -13.60 6.10 -13.41
N ILE A 167 -14.13 5.39 -12.41
CA ILE A 167 -14.70 6.00 -11.21
C ILE A 167 -13.64 6.84 -10.48
N LEU A 168 -12.44 6.27 -10.24
CA LEU A 168 -11.38 6.97 -9.50
C LEU A 168 -10.77 8.14 -10.28
N GLN A 169 -10.67 8.02 -11.60
CA GLN A 169 -9.99 9.03 -12.42
C GLN A 169 -10.93 10.16 -12.86
N SER A 170 -12.20 9.87 -13.15
CA SER A 170 -13.13 10.80 -13.79
C SER A 170 -14.19 11.38 -12.85
N ASP A 171 -14.51 10.76 -11.71
CA ASP A 171 -15.54 11.29 -10.81
C ASP A 171 -14.99 12.47 -9.98
N VAL A 172 -15.33 13.68 -10.41
CA VAL A 172 -14.86 14.93 -9.81
C VAL A 172 -15.30 15.06 -8.35
N ASN A 173 -16.52 14.62 -8.01
CA ASN A 173 -17.07 14.77 -6.66
C ASN A 173 -16.38 13.81 -5.68
N LEU A 174 -16.15 12.58 -6.10
CA LEU A 174 -15.39 11.60 -5.34
C LEU A 174 -13.97 12.11 -5.09
N LYS A 175 -13.27 12.51 -6.15
CA LYS A 175 -11.89 13.01 -6.05
C LYS A 175 -11.78 14.21 -5.13
N ALA A 176 -12.65 15.22 -5.28
CA ALA A 176 -12.65 16.40 -4.42
C ALA A 176 -12.91 16.06 -2.94
N SER A 177 -13.79 15.08 -2.67
CA SER A 177 -14.07 14.61 -1.31
C SER A 177 -12.86 13.91 -0.70
N LEU A 178 -12.23 13.00 -1.45
CA LEU A 178 -11.01 12.29 -1.00
C LEU A 178 -9.83 13.26 -0.82
N ALA A 179 -9.69 14.25 -1.70
CA ALA A 179 -8.65 15.28 -1.62
C ALA A 179 -8.77 16.07 -0.32
N ARG A 180 -9.99 16.58 -0.03
CA ARG A 180 -10.28 17.32 1.19
C ARG A 180 -10.01 16.50 2.46
N LEU A 181 -10.41 15.23 2.47
CA LEU A 181 -10.12 14.37 3.63
C LEU A 181 -8.63 14.14 3.82
N SER A 182 -7.91 13.87 2.73
CA SER A 182 -6.47 13.60 2.79
C SER A 182 -5.68 14.82 3.27
N GLU A 183 -6.05 16.02 2.78
CA GLU A 183 -5.39 17.26 3.14
C GLU A 183 -5.79 17.77 4.53
N PHE A 184 -7.08 17.92 4.80
CA PHE A 184 -7.52 18.56 6.06
C PHE A 184 -7.48 17.61 7.27
N VAL A 185 -7.74 16.32 7.08
CA VAL A 185 -7.74 15.33 8.17
C VAL A 185 -6.43 14.56 8.20
N GLY A 186 -5.91 14.14 7.06
CA GLY A 186 -4.63 13.41 6.95
C GLY A 186 -3.39 14.29 6.96
N ALA A 187 -3.50 15.59 6.65
CA ALA A 187 -2.37 16.51 6.44
C ALA A 187 -1.39 16.05 5.33
N VAL A 188 -1.92 15.36 4.31
CA VAL A 188 -1.16 14.98 3.11
C VAL A 188 -1.36 16.05 2.05
N GLU A 189 -0.34 16.86 1.83
CA GLU A 189 -0.31 17.88 0.78
C GLU A 189 -0.22 17.24 -0.61
N ASN A 190 -0.77 17.92 -1.62
CA ASN A 190 -0.76 17.47 -3.01
C ASN A 190 -1.07 15.96 -3.19
N PRO A 191 -2.24 15.50 -2.70
CA PRO A 191 -2.50 14.07 -2.57
C PRO A 191 -2.72 13.37 -3.92
N VAL A 192 -2.08 12.22 -4.09
CA VAL A 192 -2.26 11.29 -5.20
C VAL A 192 -2.67 9.91 -4.68
N ILE A 193 -3.43 9.15 -5.47
CA ILE A 193 -3.78 7.77 -5.14
C ILE A 193 -2.52 6.90 -5.35
N PHE A 194 -1.96 6.39 -4.25
CA PHE A 194 -0.84 5.45 -4.30
C PHE A 194 -1.29 4.05 -4.77
N GLY A 195 -2.47 3.63 -4.32
CA GLY A 195 -3.07 2.37 -4.71
C GLY A 195 -4.30 2.02 -3.89
N ASP A 196 -5.07 1.05 -4.36
CA ASP A 196 -6.24 0.51 -3.66
C ASP A 196 -6.03 -0.94 -3.21
N THR A 197 -6.83 -1.36 -2.24
CA THR A 197 -6.94 -2.76 -1.82
C THR A 197 -8.39 -3.04 -1.41
N PRO A 198 -9.19 -3.66 -2.29
CA PRO A 198 -10.52 -4.11 -1.91
C PRO A 198 -10.44 -5.19 -0.83
N LEU A 199 -11.24 -5.02 0.21
CA LEU A 199 -11.35 -5.95 1.31
C LEU A 199 -12.72 -6.64 1.23
N LEU A 200 -12.84 -7.60 0.31
CA LEU A 200 -14.06 -8.40 0.10
C LEU A 200 -14.17 -9.50 1.16
N ARG A 201 -15.37 -9.67 1.71
CA ARG A 201 -15.80 -10.88 2.40
C ARG A 201 -17.11 -11.35 1.82
N GLU A 202 -17.10 -12.55 1.25
CA GLU A 202 -18.31 -13.21 0.77
C GLU A 202 -19.30 -13.42 1.92
N ALA A 203 -20.54 -13.81 1.59
CA ALA A 203 -21.54 -14.19 2.58
C ALA A 203 -20.99 -15.28 3.51
N PHE A 204 -21.21 -15.13 4.82
CA PHE A 204 -20.63 -15.99 5.87
C PHE A 204 -19.09 -16.05 5.85
N GLY A 205 -18.45 -15.00 5.36
CA GLY A 205 -17.00 -14.86 5.27
C GLY A 205 -16.34 -14.57 6.63
N ASN A 206 -15.09 -15.01 6.75
CA ASN A 206 -14.25 -14.82 7.92
C ASN A 206 -13.90 -13.34 8.21
N PRO A 207 -13.41 -13.02 9.43
CA PRO A 207 -13.00 -11.68 9.79
C PRO A 207 -11.71 -11.22 9.09
N ILE A 208 -11.57 -9.91 8.95
CA ILE A 208 -10.31 -9.24 8.59
C ILE A 208 -9.56 -8.92 9.87
N GLY A 209 -8.50 -9.64 10.17
CA GLY A 209 -7.71 -9.37 11.37
C GLY A 209 -7.09 -7.95 11.37
N TYR A 210 -6.73 -7.49 12.57
CA TYR A 210 -5.97 -6.25 12.79
C TYR A 210 -4.72 -6.15 11.92
N HIS A 211 -4.61 -5.07 11.16
CA HIS A 211 -3.42 -4.80 10.36
C HIS A 211 -3.10 -3.31 10.40
N ILE A 212 -1.85 -2.99 10.08
CA ILE A 212 -1.43 -1.64 9.75
C ILE A 212 -1.26 -1.52 8.24
N THR A 213 -1.33 -0.31 7.71
CA THR A 213 -1.20 -0.06 6.27
C THR A 213 0.16 0.50 5.89
N ALA A 214 0.90 1.09 6.82
CA ALA A 214 2.25 1.64 6.61
C ALA A 214 3.18 0.73 5.78
N PRO A 215 3.27 -0.59 6.01
CA PRO A 215 4.14 -1.48 5.22
C PRO A 215 3.71 -1.63 3.76
N SER A 216 2.42 -1.44 3.47
CA SER A 216 1.89 -1.51 2.10
C SER A 216 2.07 -0.22 1.32
N ILE A 217 2.39 0.90 1.99
CA ILE A 217 2.56 2.21 1.37
C ILE A 217 4.04 2.39 1.00
N GLY A 218 4.28 2.77 -0.25
CA GLY A 218 5.62 2.90 -0.82
C GLY A 218 6.37 4.19 -0.44
N VAL A 219 6.15 4.72 0.76
CA VAL A 219 6.84 5.91 1.28
C VAL A 219 7.18 5.69 2.76
N ARG A 220 8.17 6.42 3.28
CA ARG A 220 8.43 6.43 4.73
C ARG A 220 7.32 7.18 5.44
N THR A 221 6.57 6.48 6.28
CA THR A 221 5.43 7.01 7.03
C THR A 221 5.80 7.50 8.42
N ASN A 222 6.99 7.17 8.94
CA ASN A 222 7.46 7.55 10.28
C ASN A 222 8.30 8.85 10.30
N SER A 223 8.25 9.65 9.23
CA SER A 223 8.94 10.95 9.19
C SER A 223 8.29 11.92 10.17
N ARG A 224 9.07 12.44 11.13
CA ARG A 224 8.57 13.36 12.18
C ARG A 224 8.11 14.71 11.62
N ASP A 225 8.67 15.12 10.49
CA ASP A 225 8.49 16.47 9.95
C ASP A 225 7.44 16.53 8.83
N THR A 226 7.05 15.39 8.24
CA THR A 226 6.15 15.34 7.08
C THR A 226 5.22 14.13 7.09
N LEU A 227 3.90 14.38 7.13
CA LEU A 227 2.88 13.37 6.92
C LEU A 227 2.73 13.09 5.42
N ASN A 228 3.48 12.10 4.94
CA ASN A 228 3.56 11.80 3.52
C ASN A 228 2.47 10.85 3.04
N ALA A 229 1.68 10.26 3.94
CA ALA A 229 0.67 9.28 3.59
C ALA A 229 -0.50 9.21 4.58
N VAL A 230 -1.65 8.81 4.06
CA VAL A 230 -2.85 8.52 4.84
C VAL A 230 -3.63 7.39 4.16
N THR A 231 -4.32 6.56 4.94
CA THR A 231 -5.24 5.57 4.39
C THR A 231 -6.67 6.08 4.51
N LEU A 232 -7.45 5.93 3.44
CA LEU A 232 -8.89 6.16 3.42
C LEU A 232 -9.61 4.82 3.27
N VAL A 233 -10.54 4.55 4.19
CA VAL A 233 -11.38 3.35 4.19
C VAL A 233 -12.80 3.78 3.84
N LEU A 234 -13.26 3.40 2.65
CA LEU A 234 -14.56 3.77 2.10
C LEU A 234 -15.55 2.64 2.36
N PHE A 235 -16.63 2.95 3.07
CA PHE A 235 -17.68 1.99 3.37
C PHE A 235 -18.67 1.94 2.20
N THR A 236 -18.73 0.79 1.51
CA THR A 236 -19.72 0.56 0.44
C THR A 236 -21.02 -0.09 0.94
N PHE A 237 -21.12 -0.25 2.25
CA PHE A 237 -22.26 -0.80 2.99
C PHE A 237 -22.35 -0.16 4.38
N SER A 238 -23.41 -0.48 5.10
CA SER A 238 -23.58 -0.11 6.52
C SER A 238 -23.12 -1.28 7.40
N PRO A 239 -22.00 -1.17 8.13
CA PRO A 239 -21.58 -2.20 9.07
C PRO A 239 -22.60 -2.42 10.19
N SER A 240 -22.61 -3.63 10.75
CA SER A 240 -23.41 -3.99 11.93
C SER A 240 -22.68 -5.05 12.75
N SER A 241 -23.23 -5.43 13.92
CA SER A 241 -22.66 -6.46 14.78
C SER A 241 -22.49 -7.82 14.07
N SER A 242 -23.31 -8.11 13.06
CA SER A 242 -23.25 -9.32 12.24
C SER A 242 -22.65 -9.10 10.85
N LYS A 243 -22.36 -7.86 10.46
CA LYS A 243 -21.92 -7.49 9.11
C LYS A 243 -20.66 -6.66 9.17
N LEU A 244 -19.50 -7.35 9.17
CA LEU A 244 -18.17 -6.73 9.18
C LEU A 244 -18.03 -5.62 10.25
N PRO A 245 -18.29 -5.91 11.54
CA PRO A 245 -18.16 -4.90 12.59
C PRO A 245 -16.72 -4.36 12.62
N LEU A 246 -16.56 -3.05 12.77
CA LEU A 246 -15.25 -2.39 12.71
C LEU A 246 -14.58 -2.38 14.09
N PHE A 247 -13.32 -2.83 14.11
CA PHE A 247 -12.49 -2.85 15.31
C PHE A 247 -11.25 -1.99 15.12
N VAL A 248 -10.85 -1.30 16.19
CA VAL A 248 -9.64 -0.47 16.24
C VAL A 248 -8.87 -0.71 17.53
N MET A 249 -7.55 -0.59 17.47
CA MET A 249 -6.72 -0.43 18.66
C MET A 249 -6.35 1.05 18.80
N GLU A 250 -7.15 1.81 19.55
CA GLU A 250 -6.88 3.24 19.78
C GLU A 250 -5.49 3.43 20.37
N ASN A 251 -4.81 4.53 20.00
CA ASN A 251 -3.45 4.87 20.38
C ASN A 251 -2.32 3.95 19.87
N SER A 252 -2.63 2.85 19.17
CA SER A 252 -1.60 1.95 18.62
C SER A 252 -0.65 2.67 17.65
N HIS A 253 -1.15 3.63 16.86
CA HIS A 253 -0.36 4.44 15.93
C HIS A 253 0.86 5.11 16.60
N ARG A 254 0.73 5.60 17.83
CA ARG A 254 1.81 6.26 18.59
C ARG A 254 2.90 5.29 19.03
N CYS A 255 2.52 4.05 19.31
CA CYS A 255 3.48 3.01 19.69
C CYS A 255 4.21 2.49 18.45
N ILE A 256 3.46 2.24 17.39
CA ILE A 256 3.94 1.61 16.17
C ILE A 256 4.83 2.55 15.36
N VAL A 257 4.49 3.84 15.26
CA VAL A 257 5.30 4.81 14.48
C VAL A 257 6.75 4.90 14.97
N ASN A 258 6.97 4.74 16.27
CA ASN A 258 8.30 4.79 16.88
C ASN A 258 9.11 3.50 16.67
N GLN A 259 8.43 2.36 16.55
CA GLN A 259 9.05 1.04 16.36
C GLN A 259 9.25 0.70 14.89
N TYR A 260 8.36 1.18 14.01
CA TYR A 260 8.39 0.88 12.58
C TYR A 260 9.66 1.44 11.93
N ILE A 261 10.30 0.62 11.09
CA ILE A 261 11.61 0.84 10.43
C ILE A 261 12.81 0.79 11.39
N HIS A 262 12.65 1.21 12.65
CA HIS A 262 13.73 1.20 13.65
C HIS A 262 13.91 -0.17 14.31
N ASP A 263 12.88 -0.63 15.03
CA ASP A 263 12.89 -1.89 15.77
C ASP A 263 12.27 -3.02 14.94
N VAL A 264 11.26 -2.69 14.13
CA VAL A 264 10.54 -3.60 13.25
C VAL A 264 10.80 -3.21 11.80
N THR A 265 11.66 -3.97 11.13
CA THR A 265 11.96 -3.77 9.71
C THR A 265 10.76 -4.16 8.82
N PRO A 266 10.47 -3.40 7.74
CA PRO A 266 9.32 -3.68 6.86
C PRO A 266 9.32 -5.09 6.27
N CYS A 267 10.51 -5.63 5.96
CA CYS A 267 10.66 -6.99 5.42
C CYS A 267 10.16 -8.08 6.38
N HIS A 268 10.17 -7.86 7.69
CA HIS A 268 9.59 -8.78 8.68
C HIS A 268 8.06 -8.74 8.69
N LEU A 269 7.46 -7.71 8.08
CA LEU A 269 6.01 -7.58 7.92
C LEU A 269 5.55 -8.06 6.54
N PHE A 270 6.49 -8.44 5.65
CA PHE A 270 6.15 -9.01 4.35
C PHE A 270 5.45 -10.35 4.50
N SER A 271 4.28 -10.42 3.87
CA SER A 271 3.58 -11.67 3.64
C SER A 271 3.24 -11.75 2.16
N PRO A 272 3.52 -12.87 1.48
CA PRO A 272 3.11 -13.09 0.09
C PRO A 272 1.58 -13.12 -0.10
N PHE A 273 0.80 -13.05 0.99
CA PHE A 273 -0.66 -13.17 0.97
C PHE A 273 -1.35 -12.11 1.86
N SER A 274 -0.95 -10.84 1.83
CA SER A 274 -1.65 -9.81 2.62
C SER A 274 -2.94 -9.33 1.93
N PRO A 275 -4.13 -9.28 2.57
CA PRO A 275 -4.49 -9.75 3.91
C PRO A 275 -5.35 -11.04 3.84
N ALA A 276 -4.69 -12.20 3.77
CA ALA A 276 -5.26 -13.49 4.14
C ALA A 276 -5.03 -13.72 5.65
N GLU A 277 -6.05 -14.26 6.29
CA GLU A 277 -6.41 -14.07 7.70
C GLU A 277 -5.49 -14.81 8.69
N SER A 278 -4.54 -15.60 8.21
CA SER A 278 -3.66 -16.43 9.03
C SER A 278 -2.47 -15.68 9.64
N HIS A 279 -2.18 -14.42 9.25
CA HIS A 279 -0.89 -13.76 9.56
C HIS A 279 -0.97 -12.42 10.29
N VAL A 280 -2.16 -11.93 10.58
CA VAL A 280 -2.38 -10.71 11.39
C VAL A 280 -1.78 -10.85 12.80
N ALA A 281 -1.94 -12.00 13.43
CA ALA A 281 -1.35 -12.26 14.75
C ALA A 281 0.20 -12.20 14.71
N TYR A 282 0.81 -12.51 13.57
CA TYR A 282 2.26 -12.43 13.40
C TYR A 282 2.73 -10.97 13.30
N GLN A 283 2.02 -10.11 12.57
CA GLN A 283 2.34 -8.67 12.50
C GLN A 283 2.19 -7.99 13.87
N LEU A 284 1.10 -8.30 14.59
CA LEU A 284 0.88 -7.80 15.96
C LEU A 284 2.00 -8.20 16.92
N LYS A 285 2.51 -9.43 16.82
CA LYS A 285 3.59 -9.94 17.69
C LYS A 285 4.92 -9.21 17.50
N GLN A 286 5.14 -8.55 16.36
CA GLN A 286 6.37 -7.80 16.13
C GLN A 286 6.39 -6.47 16.91
N PHE A 287 5.23 -5.92 17.27
CA PHE A 287 5.13 -4.64 17.94
C PHE A 287 4.89 -4.82 19.45
N SER A 288 5.70 -4.11 20.23
CA SER A 288 5.49 -3.98 21.67
C SER A 288 4.43 -2.90 21.91
N LEU A 289 3.19 -3.33 22.19
CA LEU A 289 2.09 -2.45 22.57
C LEU A 289 2.09 -2.25 24.10
N ASN A 290 1.91 -1.01 24.55
CA ASN A 290 1.83 -0.69 25.97
C ASN A 290 0.37 -0.66 26.47
N SER A 291 0.18 -0.46 27.77
CA SER A 291 -1.13 -0.42 28.42
C SER A 291 -2.05 0.72 27.95
N ASN A 292 -1.54 1.70 27.19
CA ASN A 292 -2.35 2.81 26.65
C ASN A 292 -3.08 2.44 25.36
N VAL A 293 -2.77 1.28 24.77
CA VAL A 293 -3.42 0.77 23.57
C VAL A 293 -4.69 0.03 23.96
N ILE A 294 -5.84 0.52 23.49
CA ILE A 294 -7.15 -0.03 23.85
C ILE A 294 -7.82 -0.60 22.60
N GLY A 295 -7.96 -1.92 22.56
CA GLY A 295 -8.73 -2.61 21.53
C GLY A 295 -10.23 -2.49 21.81
N LYS A 296 -11.01 -1.94 20.88
CA LYS A 296 -12.46 -1.84 20.99
C LYS A 296 -13.17 -1.90 19.65
N ILE A 297 -14.47 -2.19 19.71
CA ILE A 297 -15.40 -1.90 18.61
C ILE A 297 -15.52 -0.38 18.51
N VAL A 298 -15.56 0.14 17.28
CA VAL A 298 -15.71 1.58 17.07
C VAL A 298 -17.02 2.11 17.66
N ASP A 299 -16.92 3.20 18.43
CA ASP A 299 -18.06 3.90 19.00
C ASP A 299 -19.01 4.35 17.88
N ASP A 300 -20.33 4.29 18.11
CA ASP A 300 -21.36 4.67 17.14
C ASP A 300 -21.24 3.95 15.78
N MET A 301 -20.86 2.66 15.79
CA MET A 301 -20.83 1.83 14.57
C MET A 301 -22.15 1.90 13.79
N ASP A 302 -23.29 2.01 14.49
CA ASP A 302 -24.62 2.13 13.89
C ASP A 302 -24.82 3.44 13.11
N ALA A 303 -23.97 4.46 13.29
CA ALA A 303 -23.98 5.69 12.48
C ALA A 303 -23.18 5.53 11.18
N ILE A 304 -22.35 4.50 11.06
CA ILE A 304 -21.60 4.21 9.83
C ILE A 304 -22.59 3.69 8.77
N ARG A 305 -22.63 4.40 7.66
CA ARG A 305 -23.48 4.09 6.49
C ARG A 305 -22.64 3.93 5.24
N ALA A 306 -23.21 3.30 4.23
CA ALA A 306 -22.66 3.32 2.88
C ALA A 306 -22.39 4.79 2.46
N GLY A 307 -21.16 5.07 2.00
CA GLY A 307 -20.68 6.42 1.69
C GLY A 307 -19.99 7.16 2.83
N SER A 308 -19.90 6.55 4.01
CA SER A 308 -19.00 7.03 5.07
C SER A 308 -17.55 6.73 4.70
N VAL A 309 -16.63 7.56 5.21
CA VAL A 309 -15.19 7.38 5.02
C VAL A 309 -14.49 7.46 6.37
N MET A 310 -13.67 6.47 6.67
CA MET A 310 -12.75 6.49 7.79
C MET A 310 -11.36 6.89 7.28
N VAL A 311 -10.83 7.98 7.81
CA VAL A 311 -9.44 8.44 7.60
C VAL A 311 -8.58 7.79 8.67
N VAL A 312 -7.49 7.13 8.28
CA VAL A 312 -6.70 6.25 9.15
C VAL A 312 -5.22 6.59 9.07
N ASP A 313 -4.58 6.75 10.22
CA ASP A 313 -3.13 6.84 10.32
C ASP A 313 -2.52 5.51 9.86
N PRO A 314 -1.52 5.50 8.96
CA PRO A 314 -0.96 4.26 8.43
C PRO A 314 -0.44 3.27 9.49
N HIS A 315 -0.14 3.72 10.69
CA HIS A 315 0.36 2.91 11.81
C HIS A 315 -0.74 2.46 12.77
N LEU A 316 -2.00 2.87 12.59
CA LEU A 316 -3.11 2.41 13.42
C LEU A 316 -3.44 0.95 13.07
N LEU A 317 -3.60 0.13 14.10
CA LEU A 317 -4.18 -1.21 13.96
C LEU A 317 -5.70 -1.13 13.88
N PHE A 318 -6.25 -1.62 12.77
CA PHE A 318 -7.70 -1.78 12.60
C PHE A 318 -8.03 -3.08 11.86
N GLY A 319 -9.25 -3.57 12.07
CA GLY A 319 -9.74 -4.81 11.47
C GLY A 319 -11.25 -4.83 11.37
N PHE A 320 -11.79 -5.87 10.76
CA PHE A 320 -13.23 -6.07 10.59
C PHE A 320 -13.60 -7.46 11.09
N GLY A 321 -14.74 -7.59 11.76
CA GLY A 321 -15.29 -8.88 12.14
C GLY A 321 -15.75 -9.70 10.93
N PRO A 322 -16.36 -10.87 11.14
CA PRO A 322 -16.88 -11.70 10.06
C PRO A 322 -18.06 -11.02 9.34
N ASN A 323 -18.32 -11.45 8.11
CA ASN A 323 -19.54 -11.12 7.39
C ASN A 323 -20.54 -12.26 7.55
N LEU A 324 -21.48 -12.15 8.50
CA LEU A 324 -22.54 -13.14 8.71
C LEU A 324 -23.82 -12.80 7.92
N SER A 325 -23.74 -11.89 6.95
CA SER A 325 -24.86 -11.56 6.07
C SER A 325 -24.94 -12.51 4.87
N TRP A 326 -26.06 -12.46 4.16
CA TRP A 326 -26.35 -13.28 2.97
C TRP A 326 -25.69 -12.78 1.69
N GLU A 327 -25.03 -11.62 1.73
CA GLU A 327 -24.40 -10.99 0.57
C GLU A 327 -22.90 -10.84 0.77
N GLY A 328 -22.15 -10.82 -0.34
CA GLY A 328 -20.74 -10.45 -0.34
C GLY A 328 -20.59 -8.95 -0.12
N GLU A 329 -19.74 -8.58 0.83
CA GLU A 329 -19.51 -7.21 1.25
C GLU A 329 -18.07 -6.80 1.03
N VAL A 330 -17.87 -5.55 0.59
CA VAL A 330 -16.52 -5.05 0.29
C VAL A 330 -16.26 -3.70 0.93
N VAL A 331 -15.20 -3.63 1.72
CA VAL A 331 -14.65 -2.34 2.16
C VAL A 331 -13.60 -1.90 1.17
N TYR A 332 -13.68 -0.67 0.67
CA TYR A 332 -12.75 -0.19 -0.34
C TYR A 332 -11.66 0.67 0.30
N LYS A 333 -10.43 0.16 0.36
CA LYS A 333 -9.30 0.84 1.00
C LYS A 333 -8.44 1.54 -0.06
N LEU A 334 -8.16 2.82 0.14
CA LEU A 334 -7.24 3.63 -0.66
C LEU A 334 -6.05 4.08 0.21
N ASN A 335 -4.85 3.94 -0.33
CA ASN A 335 -3.67 4.57 0.23
C ASN A 335 -3.37 5.83 -0.58
N ILE A 336 -3.22 6.94 0.12
CA ILE A 336 -2.95 8.26 -0.47
C ILE A 336 -1.56 8.70 -0.03
N VAL A 337 -0.79 9.26 -0.95
CA VAL A 337 0.55 9.81 -0.67
C VAL A 337 0.68 11.22 -1.23
N ASN A 338 1.65 11.98 -0.71
CA ASN A 338 2.05 13.25 -1.32
C ASN A 338 2.77 12.98 -2.64
N LYS A 339 2.41 13.71 -3.71
CA LYS A 339 3.04 13.60 -5.04
C LYS A 339 4.57 13.83 -5.02
N GLU A 340 5.08 14.57 -4.03
CA GLU A 340 6.49 14.92 -3.85
C GLU A 340 7.22 13.99 -2.86
N ALA A 341 6.52 13.01 -2.28
CA ALA A 341 7.14 12.06 -1.36
C ALA A 341 8.22 11.23 -2.06
N VAL A 342 9.28 10.90 -1.31
CA VAL A 342 10.36 10.03 -1.81
C VAL A 342 9.90 8.57 -1.77
N PRO A 343 9.95 7.83 -2.90
CA PRO A 343 9.61 6.41 -2.92
C PRO A 343 10.49 5.58 -1.97
N TYR A 344 9.88 4.68 -1.21
CA TYR A 344 10.52 3.75 -0.29
C TYR A 344 10.23 2.32 -0.74
N LEU A 345 11.22 1.69 -1.37
CA LEU A 345 11.11 0.39 -2.02
C LEU A 345 11.36 -0.81 -1.10
N GLU A 346 10.76 -0.79 0.08
CA GLU A 346 10.79 -1.96 0.96
C GLU A 346 9.53 -2.81 0.79
N ALA A 347 9.69 -4.13 0.88
CA ALA A 347 8.56 -5.04 1.00
C ALA A 347 7.83 -4.75 2.32
N PRO A 348 6.48 -4.84 2.40
CA PRO A 348 5.54 -5.36 1.41
C PRO A 348 4.86 -4.34 0.48
N SER A 349 5.51 -3.25 0.10
CA SER A 349 4.87 -2.33 -0.86
C SER A 349 4.84 -2.89 -2.28
N TRP A 350 3.74 -2.75 -3.02
CA TRP A 350 3.62 -3.26 -4.39
C TRP A 350 4.64 -2.63 -5.35
N ILE A 351 5.07 -1.40 -5.08
CA ILE A 351 6.10 -0.74 -5.89
C ILE A 351 7.47 -1.43 -5.81
N HIS A 352 7.73 -2.20 -4.74
CA HIS A 352 8.92 -3.06 -4.62
C HIS A 352 8.91 -4.19 -5.65
N GLY A 353 7.74 -4.79 -5.92
CA GLY A 353 7.61 -5.80 -6.99
C GLY A 353 7.73 -5.20 -8.39
N TRP A 354 7.33 -3.93 -8.54
CA TRP A 354 7.26 -3.26 -9.83
C TRP A 354 8.58 -2.63 -10.28
N ARG A 355 9.33 -1.98 -9.39
CA ARG A 355 10.59 -1.30 -9.70
C ARG A 355 11.68 -1.66 -8.70
N SER A 356 12.92 -1.63 -9.18
CA SER A 356 14.10 -1.95 -8.37
C SER A 356 14.79 -0.72 -7.78
N PHE A 357 14.55 0.48 -8.32
CA PHE A 357 15.17 1.70 -7.84
C PHE A 357 14.16 2.83 -7.58
N PRO A 358 14.30 3.61 -6.48
CA PRO A 358 13.37 4.68 -6.17
C PRO A 358 13.24 5.74 -7.26
N GLN A 359 14.34 6.05 -7.97
CA GLN A 359 14.33 7.02 -9.07
C GLN A 359 13.50 6.58 -10.29
N ASP A 360 13.15 5.29 -10.39
CA ASP A 360 12.28 4.78 -11.45
C ASP A 360 10.78 5.03 -11.16
N ILE A 361 10.47 5.59 -9.99
CA ILE A 361 9.11 5.87 -9.54
C ILE A 361 8.93 7.37 -9.39
N ASN A 362 7.84 7.85 -9.98
CA ASN A 362 7.42 9.23 -9.86
C ASN A 362 5.93 9.26 -9.49
N PHE A 363 5.62 9.67 -8.25
CA PHE A 363 4.24 9.82 -7.78
C PHE A 363 3.47 10.94 -8.48
N ASN A 364 4.15 11.81 -9.23
CA ASN A 364 3.51 12.78 -10.12
C ASN A 364 3.10 12.19 -11.48
N SER A 365 3.25 10.87 -11.73
CA SER A 365 2.72 10.25 -12.95
C SER A 365 1.20 10.04 -12.82
N PRO A 366 0.35 10.83 -13.50
CA PRO A 366 -1.10 10.75 -13.32
C PRO A 366 -1.71 9.43 -13.85
N ILE A 367 -0.99 8.73 -14.72
CA ILE A 367 -1.41 7.44 -15.29
C ILE A 367 -1.34 6.35 -14.21
N VAL A 368 -0.29 6.35 -13.40
CA VAL A 368 -0.04 5.33 -12.37
C VAL A 368 -0.57 5.78 -11.01
N PHE A 369 -0.43 7.06 -10.70
CA PHE A 369 -0.81 7.67 -9.44
C PHE A 369 -1.76 8.85 -9.70
N PRO A 370 -3.06 8.58 -9.92
CA PRO A 370 -4.02 9.63 -10.24
C PRO A 370 -4.04 10.73 -9.16
N PRO A 371 -3.86 12.01 -9.52
CA PRO A 371 -3.94 13.10 -8.57
C PRO A 371 -5.38 13.35 -8.15
N LEU A 372 -5.61 13.66 -6.88
CA LEU A 372 -6.96 13.96 -6.37
C LEU A 372 -7.41 15.37 -6.71
N TYR A 373 -6.48 16.33 -6.80
CA TYR A 373 -6.72 17.65 -7.39
C TYR A 373 -6.35 17.67 -8.87
N GLN A 374 -6.99 18.54 -9.64
CA GLN A 374 -6.63 18.81 -11.04
C GLN A 374 -5.77 20.04 -11.15
#